data_AF-A0A0Q5H4F8-F1
#
_entry.id   AF-A0A0Q5H4F8-F1
#
_cell.length_a   1.000
_cell.length_b   1.000
_cell.length_c   1.000
_cell.angle_alpha   90.00
_cell.angle_beta   90.00
_cell.angle_gamma   90.00
#
_symmetry.space_group_name_H-M   'P 1'
#
loop_
_entity.id
_entity.type
_entity.pdbx_description
1 polymer ?
#
loop_
_entity_poly.entity_id
_entity_poly.type
_entity_poly.pdbx_seq_one_letter_code
_entity_poly.pdbx_strand_id
1 'polypeptide(L)'
;MSSLNFESFPTDRVFLEELAESQPALATAIHSYIAALEVRRASVVGTAADRRLEPQPELPPSPVIALDALVTKQLAEAGRLESITTPEERERKKNLLAELEARAKLKELLPKVIEGIEWHKRDHAFGEAIKGCNTRLVTAIATELYEANVTEELRAALAKELTNLGLKKLDVTLEMTGQKGARMQQLKLQTLPQYARAKVSDILSEGEQRVIAMALFLAEVGIEPGRSGLIFDDPVSSLDHVRREKIAKRLVLEAKERQIIVFTHDLAFAWALKDFADDNGVANISRHIFSAGAKKGICSDGLPFEAKKLSARINELREQGKRAKRALEEDRDHDFYNDTVRNCYRRMRDTWELLIEEHLFAGTVKRFRRSIETSKLRYVSVSDEEASAVYNGMSRCSNFTHEGGAEAPPALPDPDEFLADVEELAAAIKLIDDNKKLTEKRRSEDGLAAAASRVLIASKALSALATPHPSTNKDPADALPTRPENNPT
;
A
#
# COMPACT_ATOMS: atom_id res chain seq x y z
N MET A 1 79.41 -48.30 -72.27
CA MET A 1 78.30 -49.26 -72.39
C MET A 1 77.64 -49.46 -71.03
N SER A 2 77.00 -48.42 -70.48
CA SER A 2 76.46 -48.44 -69.11
C SER A 2 75.11 -47.72 -69.01
N SER A 3 74.26 -47.81 -70.04
CA SER A 3 72.94 -47.16 -70.07
C SER A 3 71.77 -48.04 -70.53
N LEU A 4 71.96 -49.35 -70.68
CA LEU A 4 70.88 -50.31 -70.91
C LEU A 4 70.67 -51.11 -69.63
N ASN A 5 69.86 -50.59 -68.71
CA ASN A 5 69.50 -51.29 -67.48
C ASN A 5 68.06 -51.79 -67.58
N PHE A 6 67.89 -53.11 -67.70
CA PHE A 6 66.58 -53.76 -67.73
C PHE A 6 66.12 -54.21 -66.33
N GLU A 7 67.01 -54.17 -65.34
CA GLU A 7 66.71 -54.49 -63.93
C GLU A 7 65.75 -53.49 -63.27
N SER A 8 65.50 -52.33 -63.88
CA SER A 8 64.64 -51.28 -63.34
C SER A 8 63.15 -51.41 -63.71
N PHE A 9 62.73 -52.48 -64.37
CA PHE A 9 61.31 -52.72 -64.67
C PHE A 9 60.68 -53.73 -63.70
N PRO A 10 60.46 -53.29 -62.44
CA PRO A 10 59.21 -53.63 -61.73
C PRO A 10 58.69 -52.43 -60.91
N THR A 11 58.62 -51.22 -61.49
CA THR A 11 58.19 -50.04 -60.70
C THR A 11 56.69 -50.06 -60.37
N ASP A 12 55.88 -50.89 -61.04
CA ASP A 12 54.45 -51.03 -60.74
C ASP A 12 53.97 -52.49 -60.84
N ARG A 13 54.23 -53.27 -59.78
CA ARG A 13 53.77 -54.67 -59.67
C ARG A 13 52.25 -54.78 -59.70
N VAL A 14 51.55 -53.81 -59.12
CA VAL A 14 50.08 -53.78 -59.03
C VAL A 14 49.47 -53.69 -60.43
N PHE A 15 50.02 -52.84 -61.30
CA PHE A 15 49.56 -52.75 -62.68
C PHE A 15 49.72 -54.05 -63.48
N LEU A 16 50.83 -54.77 -63.30
CA LEU A 16 51.04 -56.06 -63.98
C LEU A 16 50.13 -57.16 -63.43
N GLU A 17 49.79 -57.13 -62.14
CA GLU A 17 48.82 -58.04 -61.52
C GLU A 17 47.40 -57.77 -62.04
N GLU A 18 46.96 -56.51 -62.09
CA GLU A 18 45.67 -56.12 -62.69
C GLU A 18 45.60 -56.44 -64.19
N LEU A 19 46.71 -56.27 -64.91
CA LEU A 19 46.81 -56.65 -66.33
C LEU A 19 46.79 -58.17 -66.51
N ALA A 20 47.34 -58.94 -65.57
CA ALA A 20 47.29 -60.39 -65.60
C ALA A 20 45.88 -60.94 -65.37
N GLU A 21 45.08 -60.30 -64.49
CA GLU A 21 43.67 -60.67 -64.27
C GLU A 21 42.79 -60.36 -65.49
N SER A 22 43.03 -59.21 -66.14
CA SER A 22 42.19 -58.75 -67.26
C SER A 22 42.64 -59.25 -68.64
N GLN A 23 43.96 -59.35 -68.89
CA GLN A 23 44.57 -59.77 -70.15
C GLN A 23 45.85 -60.61 -69.93
N PRO A 24 45.72 -61.88 -69.53
CA PRO A 24 46.85 -62.73 -69.13
C PRO A 24 47.88 -62.96 -70.25
N ALA A 25 47.44 -63.00 -71.51
CA ALA A 25 48.32 -63.20 -72.66
C ALA A 25 49.25 -62.00 -72.91
N LEU A 26 48.77 -60.77 -72.66
CA LEU A 26 49.56 -59.54 -72.82
C LEU A 26 50.59 -59.39 -71.70
N ALA A 27 50.19 -59.69 -70.46
CA ALA A 27 51.12 -59.74 -69.32
C ALA A 27 52.27 -60.76 -69.56
N THR A 28 51.93 -61.94 -70.09
CA THR A 28 52.93 -62.97 -70.45
C THR A 28 53.85 -62.49 -71.58
N ALA A 29 53.30 -61.87 -72.64
CA ALA A 29 54.08 -61.34 -73.75
C ALA A 29 55.05 -60.23 -73.33
N ILE A 30 54.64 -59.36 -72.39
CA ILE A 30 55.50 -58.33 -71.80
C ILE A 30 56.66 -58.98 -71.04
N HIS A 31 56.37 -59.95 -70.17
CA HIS A 31 57.41 -60.68 -69.43
C HIS A 31 58.39 -61.41 -70.36
N SER A 32 57.90 -62.10 -71.40
CA SER A 32 58.74 -62.83 -72.36
C SER A 32 59.59 -61.89 -73.23
N TYR A 33 59.05 -60.75 -73.64
CA TYR A 33 59.79 -59.75 -74.44
C TYR A 33 60.91 -59.10 -73.61
N ILE A 34 60.66 -58.80 -72.34
CA ILE A 34 61.66 -58.26 -71.42
C ILE A 34 62.77 -59.29 -71.15
N ALA A 35 62.41 -60.54 -70.85
CA ALA A 35 63.40 -61.60 -70.64
C ALA A 35 64.29 -61.82 -71.88
N ALA A 36 63.72 -61.73 -73.09
CA ALA A 36 64.49 -61.81 -74.32
C ALA A 36 65.44 -60.61 -74.52
N LEU A 37 65.04 -59.41 -74.10
CA LEU A 37 65.92 -58.23 -74.11
C LEU A 37 67.08 -58.37 -73.11
N GLU A 38 66.84 -58.97 -71.94
CA GLU A 38 67.89 -59.26 -70.95
C GLU A 38 68.92 -60.28 -71.47
N VAL A 39 68.44 -61.38 -72.08
CA VAL A 39 69.31 -62.39 -72.70
C VAL A 39 70.13 -61.79 -73.84
N ARG A 40 69.50 -60.95 -74.68
CA ARG A 40 70.20 -60.26 -75.77
C ARG A 40 71.23 -59.25 -75.23
N ARG A 41 70.92 -58.51 -74.17
CA ARG A 41 71.88 -57.65 -73.47
C ARG A 41 73.08 -58.47 -72.98
N ALA A 42 72.84 -59.60 -72.31
CA ALA A 42 73.91 -60.45 -71.80
C ALA A 42 74.80 -61.00 -72.92
N SER A 43 74.22 -61.42 -74.04
CA SER A 43 74.97 -61.87 -75.24
C SER A 43 75.83 -60.75 -75.84
N VAL A 44 75.28 -59.55 -76.03
CA VAL A 44 76.04 -58.39 -76.53
C VAL A 44 77.17 -57.98 -75.58
N VAL A 45 76.93 -58.00 -74.27
CA VAL A 45 77.95 -57.65 -73.26
C VAL A 45 79.05 -58.71 -73.17
N GLY A 46 78.72 -60.00 -73.24
CA GLY A 46 79.69 -61.10 -73.19
C GLY A 46 80.59 -61.17 -74.43
N THR A 47 80.03 -60.93 -75.62
CA THR A 47 80.78 -60.91 -76.89
C THR A 47 81.57 -59.61 -77.12
N ALA A 48 81.29 -58.55 -76.36
CA ALA A 48 82.05 -57.30 -76.43
C ALA A 48 83.53 -57.44 -76.04
N ALA A 49 83.88 -58.44 -75.21
CA ALA A 49 85.27 -58.70 -74.80
C ALA A 49 86.14 -59.24 -75.94
N ASP A 50 85.57 -60.04 -76.85
CA ASP A 50 86.28 -60.68 -77.97
C ASP A 50 86.23 -59.87 -79.28
N ARG A 51 85.64 -58.66 -79.25
CA ARG A 51 85.46 -57.73 -80.39
C ARG A 51 84.81 -58.37 -81.63
N ARG A 52 84.03 -59.44 -81.45
CA ARG A 52 83.24 -60.09 -82.50
C ARG A 52 81.78 -60.11 -82.05
N LEU A 53 80.88 -59.59 -82.87
CA LEU A 53 79.43 -59.65 -82.63
C LEU A 53 78.87 -60.88 -83.35
N GLU A 54 78.45 -61.88 -82.58
CA GLU A 54 77.73 -63.04 -83.13
C GLU A 54 76.25 -62.69 -83.39
N PRO A 55 75.55 -63.45 -84.26
CA PRO A 55 74.13 -63.25 -84.55
C PRO A 55 73.32 -63.24 -83.25
N GLN A 56 72.61 -62.15 -83.01
CA GLN A 56 71.86 -61.98 -81.76
C GLN A 56 70.55 -62.77 -81.81
N PRO A 57 70.09 -63.31 -80.67
CA PRO A 57 68.81 -64.02 -80.61
C PRO A 57 67.67 -63.11 -81.09
N GLU A 58 66.78 -63.68 -81.91
CA GLU A 58 65.58 -62.99 -82.38
C GLU A 58 64.72 -62.60 -81.18
N LEU A 59 64.24 -61.35 -81.19
CA LEU A 59 63.32 -60.88 -80.16
C LEU A 59 61.91 -61.35 -80.52
N PRO A 60 61.09 -61.76 -79.53
CA PRO A 60 59.68 -62.05 -79.76
C PRO A 60 58.95 -60.76 -80.21
N PRO A 61 57.71 -60.85 -80.74
CA PRO A 61 56.96 -59.69 -81.19
C PRO A 61 56.78 -58.66 -80.05
N SER A 62 56.98 -57.38 -80.38
CA SER A 62 56.91 -56.28 -79.40
C SER A 62 55.49 -56.13 -78.83
N PRO A 63 55.32 -56.11 -77.50
CA PRO A 63 54.01 -55.96 -76.84
C PRO A 63 53.43 -54.54 -76.97
N VAL A 64 54.19 -53.57 -77.48
CA VAL A 64 53.79 -52.15 -77.57
C VAL A 64 52.50 -51.98 -78.38
N ILE A 65 52.36 -52.68 -79.51
CA ILE A 65 51.17 -52.59 -80.36
C ILE A 65 49.91 -53.08 -79.61
N ALA A 66 50.05 -54.13 -78.81
CA ALA A 66 48.96 -54.68 -78.03
C ALA A 66 48.59 -53.79 -76.83
N LEU A 67 49.57 -53.12 -76.21
CA LEU A 67 49.34 -52.10 -75.18
C LEU A 67 48.60 -50.88 -75.75
N ASP A 68 49.01 -50.38 -76.92
CA ASP A 68 48.34 -49.26 -77.58
C ASP A 68 46.88 -49.59 -77.93
N ALA A 69 46.63 -50.82 -78.38
CA ALA A 69 45.28 -51.31 -78.64
C ALA A 69 44.42 -51.37 -77.36
N LEU A 70 45.00 -51.78 -76.23
CA LEU A 70 44.29 -51.81 -74.94
C LEU A 70 43.96 -50.40 -74.44
N VAL A 71 44.92 -49.48 -74.50
CA VAL A 71 44.70 -48.07 -74.14
C VAL A 71 43.57 -47.47 -74.98
N THR A 72 43.59 -47.70 -76.29
CA THR A 72 42.54 -47.24 -77.21
C THR A 72 41.16 -47.81 -76.83
N LYS A 73 41.10 -49.09 -76.48
CA LYS A 73 39.86 -49.76 -76.06
C LYS A 73 39.32 -49.18 -74.74
N GLN A 74 40.18 -48.97 -73.75
CA GLN A 74 39.77 -48.43 -72.44
C GLN A 74 39.31 -46.97 -72.55
N LEU A 75 40.00 -46.16 -73.37
CA LEU A 75 39.58 -44.78 -73.63
C LEU A 75 38.23 -44.72 -74.38
N ALA A 76 38.00 -45.64 -75.32
CA ALA A 76 36.70 -45.73 -76.00
C ALA A 76 35.57 -46.12 -75.05
N GLU A 77 35.81 -47.05 -74.12
CA GLU A 77 34.83 -47.46 -73.12
C GLU A 77 34.55 -46.34 -72.10
N ALA A 78 35.58 -45.62 -71.65
CA ALA A 78 35.42 -44.44 -70.80
C ALA A 78 34.56 -43.37 -71.49
N GLY A 79 34.85 -43.05 -72.76
CA GLY A 79 34.06 -42.11 -73.54
C GLY A 79 32.61 -42.57 -73.77
N ARG A 80 32.38 -43.89 -73.89
CA ARG A 80 31.02 -44.47 -73.97
C ARG A 80 30.26 -44.28 -72.65
N LEU A 81 30.88 -44.53 -71.51
CA LEU A 81 30.25 -44.37 -70.20
C LEU A 81 29.96 -42.89 -69.86
N GLU A 82 30.85 -41.99 -70.28
CA GLU A 82 30.64 -40.54 -70.15
C GLU A 82 29.54 -40.02 -71.08
N SER A 83 29.42 -40.54 -72.30
CA SER A 83 28.35 -40.14 -73.24
C SER A 83 26.97 -40.73 -72.90
N ILE A 84 26.92 -41.90 -72.26
CA ILE A 84 25.66 -42.50 -71.80
C ILE A 84 25.15 -41.81 -70.52
N THR A 85 26.02 -41.20 -69.73
CA THR A 85 25.62 -40.53 -68.48
C THR A 85 25.53 -39.04 -68.69
N THR A 86 24.32 -38.54 -68.98
CA THR A 86 24.12 -37.08 -69.04
C THR A 86 24.46 -36.44 -67.67
N PRO A 87 25.05 -35.23 -67.63
CA PRO A 87 25.37 -34.54 -66.37
C PRO A 87 24.15 -34.41 -65.44
N GLU A 88 22.98 -34.16 -66.03
CA GLU A 88 21.70 -34.03 -65.32
C GLU A 88 21.24 -35.35 -64.67
N GLU A 89 21.39 -36.49 -65.36
CA GLU A 89 21.05 -37.80 -64.78
C GLU A 89 22.01 -38.19 -63.65
N ARG A 90 23.28 -37.81 -63.74
CA ARG A 90 24.26 -38.01 -62.67
C ARG A 90 23.88 -37.20 -61.44
N GLU A 91 23.52 -35.93 -61.61
CA GLU A 91 23.07 -35.07 -60.51
C GLU A 91 21.77 -35.58 -59.89
N ARG A 92 20.80 -35.99 -60.71
CA ARG A 92 19.54 -36.58 -60.25
C ARG A 92 19.77 -37.84 -59.43
N LYS A 93 20.62 -38.76 -59.89
CA LYS A 93 20.95 -39.99 -59.16
C LYS A 93 21.71 -39.70 -57.86
N LYS A 94 22.59 -38.69 -57.85
CA LYS A 94 23.29 -38.24 -56.64
C LYS A 94 22.32 -37.67 -55.60
N ASN A 95 21.37 -36.84 -56.03
CA ASN A 95 20.34 -36.28 -55.15
C ASN A 95 19.40 -37.36 -54.62
N LEU A 96 19.01 -38.32 -55.47
CA LEU A 96 18.20 -39.46 -55.05
C LEU A 96 18.93 -40.34 -54.03
N LEU A 97 20.23 -40.62 -54.25
CA LEU A 97 21.05 -41.35 -53.29
C LEU A 97 21.11 -40.61 -51.95
N ALA A 98 21.39 -39.30 -51.97
CA ALA A 98 21.42 -38.48 -50.76
C ALA A 98 20.07 -38.47 -50.02
N GLU A 99 18.95 -38.40 -50.75
CA GLU A 99 17.61 -38.49 -50.18
C GLU A 99 17.35 -39.86 -49.53
N LEU A 100 17.69 -40.95 -50.22
CA LEU A 100 17.49 -42.31 -49.72
C LEU A 100 18.37 -42.59 -48.49
N GLU A 101 19.62 -42.14 -48.50
CA GLU A 101 20.52 -42.20 -47.35
C GLU A 101 19.97 -41.39 -46.17
N ALA A 102 19.42 -40.19 -46.43
CA ALA A 102 18.78 -39.38 -45.40
C ALA A 102 17.54 -40.07 -44.81
N ARG A 103 16.70 -40.71 -45.64
CA ARG A 103 15.53 -41.50 -45.18
C ARG A 103 15.95 -42.72 -44.36
N ALA A 104 17.02 -43.41 -44.76
CA ALA A 104 17.56 -44.54 -44.02
C ALA A 104 18.06 -44.11 -42.63
N LYS A 105 18.83 -43.00 -42.56
CA LYS A 105 19.28 -42.41 -41.29
C LYS A 105 18.13 -41.90 -40.44
N LEU A 106 17.12 -41.27 -41.05
CA LEU A 106 15.92 -40.80 -40.34
C LEU A 106 15.15 -41.96 -39.71
N LYS A 107 15.06 -43.12 -40.37
CA LYS A 107 14.34 -44.28 -39.82
C LYS A 107 14.87 -44.70 -38.45
N GLU A 108 16.19 -44.69 -38.25
CA GLU A 108 16.81 -45.03 -36.96
C GLU A 108 16.51 -43.98 -35.88
N LEU A 109 16.38 -42.71 -36.28
CA LEU A 109 16.11 -41.58 -35.39
C LEU A 109 14.62 -41.23 -35.26
N LEU A 110 13.75 -41.85 -36.06
CA LEU A 110 12.33 -41.51 -36.16
C LEU A 110 11.61 -41.52 -34.81
N PRO A 111 11.83 -42.50 -33.91
CA PRO A 111 11.22 -42.47 -32.58
C PRO A 111 11.62 -41.22 -31.77
N LYS A 112 12.91 -40.82 -31.83
CA LYS A 112 13.43 -39.64 -31.14
C LYS A 112 12.89 -38.34 -31.75
N VAL A 113 12.74 -38.30 -33.07
CA VAL A 113 12.16 -37.13 -33.76
C VAL A 113 10.69 -36.95 -33.37
N ILE A 114 9.90 -38.03 -33.34
CA ILE A 114 8.51 -37.98 -32.89
C ILE A 114 8.43 -37.53 -31.43
N GLU A 115 9.28 -38.08 -30.55
CA GLU A 115 9.36 -37.65 -29.16
C GLU A 115 9.69 -36.16 -29.03
N GLY A 116 10.67 -35.68 -29.80
CA GLY A 116 11.03 -34.26 -29.84
C GLY A 116 9.89 -33.36 -30.32
N ILE A 117 9.13 -33.78 -31.34
CA ILE A 117 7.93 -33.06 -31.81
C ILE A 117 6.89 -32.95 -30.70
N GLU A 118 6.59 -34.05 -30.01
CA GLU A 118 5.64 -34.05 -28.90
C GLU A 118 6.13 -33.18 -27.73
N TRP A 119 7.44 -33.18 -27.48
CA TRP A 119 8.05 -32.31 -26.46
C TRP A 119 7.90 -30.83 -26.83
N HIS A 120 8.18 -30.45 -28.08
CA HIS A 120 7.99 -29.08 -28.56
C HIS A 120 6.53 -28.63 -28.56
N LYS A 121 5.57 -29.52 -28.85
CA LYS A 121 4.13 -29.20 -28.72
C LYS A 121 3.77 -28.89 -27.27
N ARG A 122 4.27 -29.67 -26.31
CA ARG A 122 4.03 -29.43 -24.88
C ARG A 122 4.71 -28.14 -24.41
N ASP A 123 5.95 -27.91 -24.82
CA ASP A 123 6.69 -26.68 -24.50
C ASP A 123 5.94 -25.43 -25.01
N HIS A 124 5.43 -25.48 -26.25
CA HIS A 124 4.59 -24.42 -26.79
C HIS A 124 3.31 -24.22 -25.95
N ALA A 125 2.59 -25.30 -25.61
CA ALA A 125 1.39 -25.22 -24.79
C ALA A 125 1.66 -24.65 -23.38
N PHE A 126 2.76 -25.05 -22.73
CA PHE A 126 3.18 -24.49 -21.45
C PHE A 126 3.60 -23.02 -21.58
N GLY A 127 4.31 -22.66 -22.65
CA GLY A 127 4.67 -21.28 -22.96
C GLY A 127 3.44 -20.37 -23.08
N GLU A 128 2.40 -20.83 -23.78
CA GLU A 128 1.13 -20.09 -23.87
C GLU A 128 0.39 -20.03 -22.52
N ALA A 129 0.35 -21.13 -21.75
CA ALA A 129 -0.25 -21.12 -20.42
C ALA A 129 0.47 -20.14 -19.46
N ILE A 130 1.80 -20.08 -19.49
CA ILE A 130 2.61 -19.14 -18.69
C ILE A 130 2.29 -17.69 -19.08
N LYS A 131 2.12 -17.40 -20.37
CA LYS A 131 1.69 -16.06 -20.81
C LYS A 131 0.31 -15.70 -20.28
N GLY A 132 -0.61 -16.67 -20.21
CA GLY A 132 -1.94 -16.50 -19.61
C GLY A 132 -1.91 -16.19 -18.11
N CYS A 133 -0.86 -16.62 -17.38
CA CYS A 133 -0.66 -16.32 -15.96
C CYS A 133 -0.09 -14.91 -15.69
N ASN A 134 0.00 -14.04 -16.71
CA ASN A 134 0.56 -12.71 -16.55
C ASN A 134 -0.40 -11.76 -15.81
N THR A 135 -0.04 -11.37 -14.58
CA THR A 135 -0.81 -10.44 -13.74
C THR A 135 -0.77 -8.98 -14.21
N ARG A 136 0.06 -8.66 -15.21
CA ARG A 136 0.25 -7.28 -15.71
C ARG A 136 -1.03 -6.68 -16.26
N LEU A 137 -1.87 -7.48 -16.92
CA LEU A 137 -3.14 -7.02 -17.48
C LEU A 137 -4.13 -6.65 -16.37
N VAL A 138 -4.22 -7.49 -15.33
CA VAL A 138 -5.01 -7.21 -14.12
C VAL A 138 -4.49 -5.95 -13.40
N THR A 139 -3.17 -5.80 -13.32
CA THR A 139 -2.57 -4.60 -12.73
C THR A 139 -2.89 -3.35 -13.55
N ALA A 140 -2.84 -3.42 -14.89
CA ALA A 140 -3.17 -2.29 -15.76
C ALA A 140 -4.62 -1.84 -15.62
N ILE A 141 -5.58 -2.78 -15.70
CA ILE A 141 -7.02 -2.49 -15.52
C ILE A 141 -7.29 -1.91 -14.13
N ALA A 142 -6.65 -2.45 -13.08
CA ALA A 142 -6.78 -1.89 -11.74
C ALA A 142 -6.16 -0.48 -11.62
N THR A 143 -5.19 -0.09 -12.46
CA THR A 143 -4.64 1.28 -12.50
C THR A 143 -5.64 2.19 -13.14
N GLU A 144 -6.15 1.80 -14.30
CA GLU A 144 -7.12 2.57 -15.07
C GLU A 144 -8.39 2.86 -14.26
N LEU A 145 -8.96 1.83 -13.61
CA LEU A 145 -10.14 2.00 -12.75
C LEU A 145 -9.88 2.94 -11.57
N TYR A 146 -8.69 2.89 -10.99
CA TYR A 146 -8.32 3.75 -9.87
C TYR A 146 -8.12 5.20 -10.31
N GLU A 147 -7.42 5.41 -11.43
CA GLU A 147 -7.20 6.72 -12.03
C GLU A 147 -8.53 7.38 -12.42
N ALA A 148 -9.44 6.61 -13.01
CA ALA A 148 -10.75 7.07 -13.45
C ALA A 148 -11.71 7.39 -12.30
N ASN A 149 -11.73 6.59 -11.23
CA ASN A 149 -12.83 6.64 -10.25
C ASN A 149 -12.46 7.16 -8.87
N VAL A 150 -11.17 7.20 -8.49
CA VAL A 150 -10.79 7.45 -7.08
C VAL A 150 -9.86 8.64 -6.93
N THR A 151 -8.98 8.93 -7.88
CA THR A 151 -7.87 9.87 -7.63
C THR A 151 -8.28 11.32 -7.40
N GLU A 152 -9.15 11.90 -8.22
CA GLU A 152 -9.45 13.34 -8.11
C GLU A 152 -10.45 13.65 -7.00
N GLU A 153 -11.51 12.85 -6.86
CA GLU A 153 -12.48 13.02 -5.77
C GLU A 153 -11.83 12.79 -4.41
N LEU A 154 -10.98 11.76 -4.28
CA LEU A 154 -10.23 11.50 -3.04
C LEU A 154 -9.19 12.56 -2.74
N ARG A 155 -8.47 13.07 -3.76
CA ARG A 155 -7.53 14.19 -3.57
C ARG A 155 -8.26 15.44 -3.09
N ALA A 156 -9.40 15.78 -3.69
CA ALA A 156 -10.19 16.94 -3.30
C ALA A 156 -10.76 16.80 -1.87
N ALA A 157 -11.30 15.62 -1.54
CA ALA A 157 -11.79 15.31 -0.20
C ALA A 157 -10.65 15.37 0.84
N LEU A 158 -9.49 14.78 0.54
CA LEU A 158 -8.32 14.81 1.42
C LEU A 158 -7.83 16.24 1.65
N ALA A 159 -7.72 17.07 0.61
CA ALA A 159 -7.29 18.46 0.73
C ALA A 159 -8.26 19.27 1.63
N LYS A 160 -9.56 19.02 1.51
CA LYS A 160 -10.58 19.61 2.38
C LYS A 160 -10.40 19.18 3.84
N GLU A 161 -10.18 17.89 4.09
CA GLU A 161 -9.98 17.37 5.45
C GLU A 161 -8.67 17.88 6.09
N LEU A 162 -7.57 17.92 5.34
CA LEU A 162 -6.31 18.49 5.81
C LEU A 162 -6.46 19.97 6.21
N THR A 163 -7.24 20.73 5.43
CA THR A 163 -7.55 22.13 5.75
C THR A 163 -8.38 22.26 7.04
N ASN A 164 -9.40 21.41 7.19
CA ASN A 164 -10.27 21.38 8.38
C ASN A 164 -9.49 21.02 9.66
N LEU A 165 -8.57 20.06 9.55
CA LEU A 165 -7.72 19.61 10.66
C LEU A 165 -6.51 20.53 10.90
N GLY A 166 -6.32 21.55 10.05
CA GLY A 166 -5.39 22.64 10.29
C GLY A 166 -4.00 22.48 9.70
N LEU A 167 -3.82 21.55 8.76
CA LEU A 167 -2.58 21.32 8.01
C LEU A 167 -2.59 22.08 6.67
N LYS A 168 -2.85 23.39 6.72
CA LYS A 168 -2.98 24.23 5.51
C LYS A 168 -1.71 24.40 4.68
N LYS A 169 -0.54 24.10 5.27
CA LYS A 169 0.78 24.33 4.65
C LYS A 169 1.39 23.05 4.06
N LEU A 170 0.67 21.94 4.12
CA LEU A 170 1.22 20.65 3.76
C LEU A 170 0.58 20.18 2.45
N ASP A 171 1.32 20.35 1.36
CA ASP A 171 0.94 19.85 0.04
C ASP A 171 1.22 18.36 -0.02
N VAL A 172 0.26 17.56 0.47
CA VAL A 172 0.31 16.10 0.41
C VAL A 172 -0.50 15.63 -0.79
N THR A 173 0.10 14.80 -1.63
CA THR A 173 -0.54 14.14 -2.76
C THR A 173 -0.58 12.65 -2.54
N LEU A 174 -1.66 12.02 -3.03
CA LEU A 174 -1.81 10.58 -3.07
C LEU A 174 -1.18 10.05 -4.36
N GLU A 175 -0.17 9.19 -4.21
CA GLU A 175 0.42 8.42 -5.30
C GLU A 175 0.26 6.92 -5.05
N MET A 176 0.07 6.18 -6.14
CA MET A 176 0.01 4.73 -6.08
C MET A 176 1.41 4.16 -6.21
N THR A 177 1.78 3.27 -5.28
CA THR A 177 3.00 2.48 -5.40
C THR A 177 2.64 1.01 -5.51
N GLY A 178 3.05 0.38 -6.60
CA GLY A 178 2.78 -1.04 -6.85
C GLY A 178 3.80 -1.93 -6.16
N GLN A 179 3.35 -2.86 -5.32
CA GLN A 179 4.13 -4.03 -4.91
C GLN A 179 3.45 -5.29 -5.48
N LYS A 180 4.22 -6.32 -5.84
CA LYS A 180 3.65 -7.51 -6.48
C LYS A 180 2.61 -8.16 -5.55
N GLY A 181 1.35 -8.19 -5.99
CA GLY A 181 0.23 -8.77 -5.24
C GLY A 181 -0.53 -7.83 -4.30
N ALA A 182 -0.07 -6.59 -4.09
CA ALA A 182 -0.77 -5.61 -3.26
C ALA A 182 -0.61 -4.18 -3.81
N ARG A 183 -1.72 -3.47 -3.94
CA ARG A 183 -1.69 -2.02 -4.19
C ARG A 183 -1.61 -1.31 -2.86
N MET A 184 -0.57 -0.51 -2.67
CA MET A 184 -0.40 0.36 -1.52
C MET A 184 -0.63 1.79 -1.97
N GLN A 185 -1.57 2.48 -1.32
CA GLN A 185 -1.66 3.93 -1.41
C GLN A 185 -0.49 4.51 -0.62
N GLN A 186 0.33 5.35 -1.25
CA GLN A 186 1.40 6.05 -0.58
C GLN A 186 1.13 7.55 -0.63
N LEU A 187 1.12 8.16 0.54
CA LEU A 187 1.16 9.61 0.66
C LEU A 187 2.56 10.08 0.26
N LYS A 188 2.62 11.06 -0.65
CA LYS A 188 3.85 11.78 -0.99
C LYS A 188 3.67 13.27 -0.74
N LEU A 189 4.70 13.89 -0.19
CA LEU A 189 4.77 15.34 -0.11
C LEU A 189 5.12 15.88 -1.50
N GLN A 190 4.39 16.88 -1.97
CA GLN A 190 4.83 17.71 -3.09
C GLN A 190 6.04 18.52 -2.60
N THR A 191 7.22 17.98 -2.88
CA THR A 191 8.49 18.63 -2.61
C THR A 191 9.16 19.03 -3.92
N LEU A 192 10.14 19.94 -3.85
CA LEU A 192 11.00 20.25 -4.98
C LEU A 192 11.63 18.95 -5.52
N PRO A 193 11.91 18.83 -6.85
CA PRO A 193 12.41 17.61 -7.47
C PRO A 193 13.63 16.99 -6.78
N GLN A 194 14.47 17.81 -6.17
CA GLN A 194 15.65 17.41 -5.39
C GLN A 194 15.33 16.61 -4.11
N TYR A 195 14.11 16.69 -3.59
CA TYR A 195 13.64 15.98 -2.38
C TYR A 195 12.54 14.95 -2.69
N ALA A 196 12.31 14.61 -3.97
CA ALA A 196 11.24 13.70 -4.39
C ALA A 196 11.33 12.27 -3.82
N ARG A 197 12.50 11.89 -3.26
CA ARG A 197 12.73 10.59 -2.60
C ARG A 197 12.56 10.62 -1.08
N ALA A 198 12.37 11.78 -0.47
CA ALA A 198 12.18 11.88 0.97
C ALA A 198 10.83 11.28 1.36
N LYS A 199 10.82 10.41 2.38
CA LYS A 199 9.56 9.83 2.87
C LYS A 199 8.84 10.84 3.73
N VAL A 200 7.51 10.81 3.65
CA VAL A 200 6.62 11.62 4.50
C VAL A 200 6.88 11.34 5.98
N SER A 201 7.20 10.09 6.33
CA SER A 201 7.56 9.66 7.69
C SER A 201 8.81 10.33 8.26
N ASP A 202 9.73 10.72 7.40
CA ASP A 202 11.05 11.25 7.80
C ASP A 202 11.00 12.77 8.00
N ILE A 203 9.97 13.42 7.47
CA ILE A 203 9.77 14.87 7.50
C ILE A 203 8.71 15.26 8.54
N LEU A 204 7.64 14.48 8.65
CA LEU A 204 6.51 14.80 9.52
C LEU A 204 6.70 14.28 10.93
N SER A 205 6.30 15.09 11.90
CA SER A 205 6.17 14.63 13.28
C SER A 205 5.12 13.52 13.40
N GLU A 206 5.24 12.67 14.42
CA GLU A 206 4.28 11.60 14.70
C GLU A 206 2.84 12.15 14.79
N GLY A 207 2.66 13.30 15.44
CA GLY A 207 1.35 13.95 15.54
C GLY A 207 0.79 14.40 14.19
N GLU A 208 1.63 14.85 13.26
CA GLU A 208 1.19 15.22 11.90
C GLU A 208 0.82 13.99 11.08
N GLN A 209 1.59 12.91 11.20
CA GLN A 209 1.27 11.65 10.53
C GLN A 209 -0.10 11.12 10.98
N ARG A 210 -0.41 11.18 12.28
CA ARG A 210 -1.72 10.78 12.82
C ARG A 210 -2.86 11.65 12.29
N VAL A 211 -2.67 12.97 12.20
CA VAL A 211 -3.68 13.88 11.63
C VAL A 211 -3.92 13.61 10.15
N ILE A 212 -2.87 13.32 9.37
CA ILE A 212 -3.02 12.99 7.94
C ILE A 212 -3.73 11.65 7.77
N ALA A 213 -3.39 10.65 8.58
CA ALA A 213 -4.09 9.36 8.57
C ALA A 213 -5.58 9.54 8.87
N MET A 214 -5.91 10.37 9.88
CA MET A 214 -7.30 10.73 10.19
C MET A 214 -7.99 11.46 9.02
N ALA A 215 -7.29 12.41 8.38
CA ALA A 215 -7.82 13.14 7.23
C ALA A 215 -8.12 12.20 6.05
N LEU A 216 -7.21 11.28 5.76
CA LEU A 216 -7.36 10.30 4.69
C LEU A 216 -8.53 9.35 4.97
N PHE A 217 -8.62 8.84 6.19
CA PHE A 217 -9.72 7.99 6.61
C PHE A 217 -11.08 8.69 6.46
N LEU A 218 -11.20 9.93 6.96
CA LEU A 218 -12.43 10.71 6.84
C LEU A 218 -12.77 11.07 5.38
N ALA A 219 -11.75 11.29 4.54
CA ALA A 219 -11.95 11.55 3.11
C ALA A 219 -12.47 10.30 2.37
N GLU A 220 -11.88 9.14 2.63
CA GLU A 220 -12.28 7.86 2.02
C GLU A 220 -13.72 7.49 2.42
N VAL A 221 -14.01 7.56 3.72
CA VAL A 221 -15.35 7.31 4.28
C VAL A 221 -16.39 8.35 3.86
N GLY A 222 -15.95 9.57 3.50
CA GLY A 222 -16.80 10.64 2.98
C GLY A 222 -17.22 10.41 1.52
N ILE A 223 -16.43 9.68 0.75
CA ILE A 223 -16.73 9.33 -0.66
C ILE A 223 -17.59 8.08 -0.73
N GLU A 224 -17.43 7.18 0.25
CA GLU A 224 -18.27 5.99 0.33
C GLU A 224 -19.76 6.40 0.47
N PRO A 225 -20.65 5.93 -0.43
CA PRO A 225 -22.07 6.26 -0.36
C PRO A 225 -22.77 5.67 0.88
N GLY A 226 -22.14 4.69 1.54
CA GLY A 226 -22.58 4.09 2.78
C GLY A 226 -22.47 5.05 3.97
N ARG A 227 -23.56 5.23 4.71
CA ARG A 227 -23.59 5.98 5.98
C ARG A 227 -23.42 5.05 7.19
N SER A 228 -22.42 4.17 7.13
CA SER A 228 -22.07 3.29 8.24
C SER A 228 -21.58 4.09 9.44
N GLY A 229 -21.81 3.57 10.65
CA GLY A 229 -21.31 4.19 11.88
C GLY A 229 -19.79 4.06 11.97
N LEU A 230 -19.14 5.06 12.56
CA LEU A 230 -17.68 5.08 12.78
C LEU A 230 -17.36 4.91 14.25
N ILE A 231 -16.33 4.11 14.53
CA ILE A 231 -15.82 3.87 15.88
C ILE A 231 -14.37 4.30 15.93
N PHE A 232 -14.05 5.22 16.83
CA PHE A 232 -12.69 5.71 17.07
C PHE A 232 -12.21 5.26 18.44
N ASP A 233 -11.07 4.58 18.48
CA ASP A 233 -10.36 4.25 19.72
C ASP A 233 -9.19 5.21 19.92
N ASP A 234 -9.31 6.07 20.93
CA ASP A 234 -8.39 7.13 21.32
C ASP A 234 -7.79 7.95 20.17
N PRO A 235 -8.64 8.66 19.39
CA PRO A 235 -8.22 9.31 18.14
C PRO A 235 -7.24 10.49 18.31
N VAL A 236 -6.91 10.86 19.55
CA VAL A 236 -6.14 12.06 19.89
C VAL A 236 -4.86 11.80 20.70
N SER A 237 -4.44 10.54 20.82
CA SER A 237 -3.18 10.19 21.48
C SER A 237 -2.01 11.01 20.89
N SER A 238 -1.16 11.56 21.76
CA SER A 238 0.03 12.36 21.40
C SER A 238 -0.20 13.63 20.58
N LEU A 239 -1.41 14.21 20.59
CA LEU A 239 -1.72 15.46 19.88
C LEU A 239 -1.78 16.68 20.81
N ASP A 240 -1.31 17.82 20.30
CA ASP A 240 -1.46 19.10 20.99
C ASP A 240 -2.94 19.51 21.10
N HIS A 241 -3.23 20.41 22.05
CA HIS A 241 -4.59 20.85 22.34
C HIS A 241 -5.32 21.48 21.14
N VAL A 242 -4.61 22.16 20.22
CA VAL A 242 -5.23 22.79 19.04
C VAL A 242 -5.70 21.73 18.05
N ARG A 243 -4.91 20.68 17.84
CA ARG A 243 -5.30 19.54 16.99
C ARG A 243 -6.47 18.76 17.59
N ARG A 244 -6.47 18.57 18.91
CA ARG A 244 -7.57 17.91 19.64
C ARG A 244 -8.91 18.60 19.42
N GLU A 245 -8.97 19.92 19.57
CA GLU A 245 -10.20 20.68 19.34
C GLU A 245 -10.68 20.60 17.88
N LYS A 246 -9.77 20.64 16.91
CA LYS A 246 -10.12 20.53 15.48
C LYS A 246 -10.68 19.15 15.13
N ILE A 247 -10.08 18.09 15.67
CA ILE A 247 -10.58 16.72 15.49
C ILE A 247 -11.96 16.59 16.14
N ALA A 248 -12.14 17.07 17.38
CA ALA A 248 -13.44 17.02 18.07
C ALA A 248 -14.53 17.70 17.23
N LYS A 249 -14.24 18.92 16.76
CA LYS A 249 -15.15 19.66 15.88
C LYS A 249 -15.47 18.89 14.60
N ARG A 250 -14.46 18.32 13.93
CA ARG A 250 -14.66 17.60 12.67
C ARG A 250 -15.49 16.34 12.85
N LEU A 251 -15.24 15.57 13.92
CA LEU A 251 -16.03 14.39 14.28
C LEU A 251 -17.48 14.76 14.58
N VAL A 252 -17.74 15.81 15.37
CA VAL A 252 -19.11 16.25 15.65
C VAL A 252 -19.85 16.69 14.38
N LEU A 253 -19.16 17.34 13.44
CA LEU A 253 -19.77 17.68 12.15
C LEU A 253 -20.10 16.45 11.32
N GLU A 254 -19.24 15.43 11.34
CA GLU A 254 -19.51 14.14 10.68
C GLU A 254 -20.66 13.37 11.35
N ALA A 255 -20.83 13.52 12.67
CA ALA A 255 -21.90 12.91 13.45
C ALA A 255 -23.31 13.41 13.06
N LYS A 256 -23.41 14.46 12.24
CA LYS A 256 -24.69 14.91 11.63
C LYS A 256 -25.17 13.97 10.53
N GLU A 257 -24.25 13.31 9.83
CA GLU A 257 -24.56 12.45 8.68
C GLU A 257 -24.60 10.96 9.05
N ARG A 258 -23.84 10.55 10.07
CA ARG A 258 -23.69 9.15 10.51
C ARG A 258 -23.45 9.03 12.01
N GLN A 259 -23.63 7.84 12.58
CA GLN A 259 -23.32 7.58 13.98
C GLN A 259 -21.80 7.60 14.22
N ILE A 260 -21.36 8.28 15.28
CA ILE A 260 -19.95 8.27 15.71
C ILE A 260 -19.85 7.82 17.17
N ILE A 261 -19.00 6.84 17.41
CA ILE A 261 -18.66 6.30 18.73
C ILE A 261 -17.19 6.59 18.97
N VAL A 262 -16.87 7.20 20.10
CA VAL A 262 -15.50 7.53 20.48
C VAL A 262 -15.20 6.91 21.84
N PHE A 263 -14.17 6.07 21.88
CA PHE A 263 -13.51 5.67 23.11
C PHE A 263 -12.31 6.59 23.34
N THR A 264 -12.19 7.16 24.52
CA THR A 264 -11.04 7.99 24.88
C THR A 264 -10.81 7.95 26.37
N HIS A 265 -9.54 8.04 26.76
CA HIS A 265 -9.14 8.28 28.15
C HIS A 265 -8.87 9.76 28.42
N ASP A 266 -8.84 10.60 27.38
CA ASP A 266 -8.65 12.04 27.49
C ASP A 266 -9.99 12.73 27.80
N LEU A 267 -10.17 13.10 29.07
CA LEU A 267 -11.37 13.77 29.54
C LEU A 267 -11.56 15.15 28.88
N ALA A 268 -10.48 15.88 28.58
CA ALA A 268 -10.58 17.18 27.93
C ALA A 268 -11.11 17.04 26.49
N PHE A 269 -10.70 16.00 25.78
CA PHE A 269 -11.24 15.69 24.46
C PHE A 269 -12.72 15.26 24.52
N ALA A 270 -13.10 14.46 25.51
CA ALA A 270 -14.50 14.08 25.73
C ALA A 270 -15.40 15.31 26.02
N TRP A 271 -14.92 16.27 26.82
CA TRP A 271 -15.62 17.53 27.04
C TRP A 271 -15.72 18.36 25.77
N ALA A 272 -14.64 18.47 24.99
CA ALA A 272 -14.66 19.19 23.72
C ALA A 272 -15.70 18.60 22.75
N LEU A 273 -15.78 17.27 22.63
CA LEU A 273 -16.79 16.59 21.81
C LEU A 273 -18.21 16.95 22.26
N LYS A 274 -18.46 16.95 23.58
CA LYS A 274 -19.75 17.28 24.15
C LYS A 274 -20.13 18.75 23.92
N ASP A 275 -19.22 19.66 24.23
CA ASP A 275 -19.44 21.10 24.04
C ASP A 275 -19.72 21.41 22.56
N PHE A 276 -18.93 20.85 21.63
CA PHE A 276 -19.17 21.02 20.19
C PHE A 276 -20.49 20.38 19.74
N ALA A 277 -20.87 19.22 20.30
CA ALA A 277 -22.13 18.56 19.98
C ALA A 277 -23.33 19.41 20.42
N ASP A 278 -23.29 19.96 21.63
CA ASP A 278 -24.32 20.85 22.17
C ASP A 278 -24.40 22.15 21.32
N ASP A 279 -23.26 22.75 20.97
CA ASP A 279 -23.18 23.94 20.10
C ASP A 279 -23.74 23.70 18.68
N ASN A 280 -23.68 22.45 18.19
CA ASN A 280 -24.12 22.07 16.84
C ASN A 280 -25.48 21.35 16.80
N GLY A 281 -26.14 21.17 17.94
CA GLY A 281 -27.42 20.47 18.06
C GLY A 281 -27.34 18.97 17.74
N VAL A 282 -26.18 18.34 17.95
CA VAL A 282 -25.98 16.90 17.72
C VAL A 282 -26.32 16.14 19.01
N ALA A 283 -27.24 15.18 18.92
CA ALA A 283 -27.59 14.33 20.05
C ALA A 283 -26.36 13.52 20.49
N ASN A 284 -26.00 13.63 21.76
CA ASN A 284 -24.85 12.95 22.33
C ASN A 284 -25.23 12.20 23.62
N ILE A 285 -24.56 11.06 23.84
CA ILE A 285 -24.69 10.26 25.06
C ILE A 285 -23.28 9.91 25.52
N SER A 286 -22.97 10.24 26.77
CA SER A 286 -21.69 9.89 27.40
C SER A 286 -21.87 8.67 28.31
N ARG A 287 -21.00 7.68 28.18
CA ARG A 287 -20.99 6.47 29.01
C ARG A 287 -19.62 6.29 29.65
N HIS A 288 -19.60 5.71 30.84
CA HIS A 288 -18.36 5.31 31.49
C HIS A 288 -18.12 3.82 31.28
N ILE A 289 -16.90 3.47 30.90
CA ILE A 289 -16.46 2.09 30.73
C ILE A 289 -15.34 1.83 31.73
N PHE A 290 -15.49 0.80 32.54
CA PHE A 290 -14.51 0.43 33.55
C PHE A 290 -14.31 -1.09 33.61
N SER A 291 -13.24 -1.49 34.29
CA SER A 291 -12.94 -2.89 34.60
C SER A 291 -13.29 -3.17 36.06
N ALA A 292 -13.97 -4.29 36.35
CA ALA A 292 -14.21 -4.73 37.72
C ALA A 292 -13.87 -6.23 37.84
N GLY A 293 -12.83 -6.54 38.62
CA GLY A 293 -12.30 -7.89 38.76
C GLY A 293 -11.84 -8.47 37.41
N ALA A 294 -12.30 -9.68 37.08
CA ALA A 294 -11.95 -10.36 35.83
C ALA A 294 -12.74 -9.86 34.59
N LYS A 295 -13.80 -9.06 34.78
CA LYS A 295 -14.63 -8.56 33.67
C LYS A 295 -14.17 -7.16 33.26
N LYS A 296 -13.82 -7.02 31.98
CA LYS A 296 -13.47 -5.74 31.33
C LYS A 296 -14.65 -5.24 30.50
N GLY A 297 -14.77 -3.93 30.33
CA GLY A 297 -15.76 -3.33 29.43
C GLY A 297 -17.15 -3.17 30.04
N ILE A 298 -17.26 -3.01 31.36
CA ILE A 298 -18.55 -2.79 32.01
C ILE A 298 -18.99 -1.36 31.73
N CYS A 299 -20.10 -1.21 31.00
CA CYS A 299 -20.73 0.07 30.76
C CYS A 299 -21.61 0.45 31.94
N SER A 300 -21.35 1.61 32.54
CA SER A 300 -22.29 2.25 33.46
C SER A 300 -23.03 3.35 32.72
N ASP A 301 -24.36 3.36 32.89
CA ASP A 301 -25.20 4.44 32.39
C ASP A 301 -24.94 5.78 33.10
N GLY A 302 -24.31 5.72 34.27
CA GLY A 302 -23.85 6.89 35.00
C GLY A 302 -22.44 7.31 34.58
N LEU A 303 -22.30 8.60 34.24
CA LEU A 303 -21.02 9.28 34.19
C LEU A 303 -20.26 9.09 35.52
N PRO A 304 -18.91 9.07 35.51
CA PRO A 304 -18.13 9.17 36.75
C PRO A 304 -18.57 10.41 37.55
N PHE A 305 -18.35 10.41 38.86
CA PHE A 305 -18.73 11.54 39.71
C PHE A 305 -18.22 12.88 39.13
N GLU A 306 -17.00 12.86 38.59
CA GLU A 306 -16.28 13.95 37.94
C GLU A 306 -16.93 14.47 36.65
N ALA A 307 -17.82 13.70 36.02
CA ALA A 307 -18.55 14.12 34.83
C ALA A 307 -20.06 14.32 35.05
N LYS A 308 -20.59 14.03 36.25
CA LYS A 308 -21.98 14.31 36.61
C LYS A 308 -22.23 15.81 36.78
N LYS A 309 -23.47 16.24 36.44
CA LYS A 309 -23.98 17.58 36.74
C LYS A 309 -24.08 17.81 38.24
N LEU A 310 -23.99 19.07 38.68
CA LEU A 310 -24.05 19.48 40.09
C LEU A 310 -25.21 18.86 40.88
N SER A 311 -26.44 18.92 40.37
CA SER A 311 -27.61 18.33 41.06
C SER A 311 -27.49 16.82 41.27
N ALA A 312 -26.93 16.11 40.30
CA ALA A 312 -26.70 14.67 40.39
C ALA A 312 -25.58 14.33 41.39
N ARG A 313 -24.53 15.17 41.49
CA ARG A 313 -23.46 15.03 42.49
C ARG A 313 -23.99 15.19 43.91
N ILE A 314 -24.82 16.21 44.17
CA ILE A 314 -25.44 16.43 45.49
C ILE A 314 -26.30 15.23 45.87
N ASN A 315 -27.15 14.75 44.97
CA ASN A 315 -28.00 13.60 45.26
C ASN A 315 -27.18 12.35 45.57
N GLU A 316 -26.07 12.13 44.86
CA GLU A 316 -25.15 11.03 45.19
C GLU A 316 -24.49 11.23 46.56
N LEU A 317 -24.08 12.44 46.92
CA LEU A 317 -23.54 12.75 48.26
C LEU A 317 -24.58 12.52 49.36
N ARG A 318 -25.86 12.88 49.13
CA ARG A 318 -26.97 12.58 50.05
C ARG A 318 -27.14 11.08 50.25
N GLU A 319 -27.18 10.32 49.17
CA GLU A 319 -27.35 8.87 49.24
C GLU A 319 -26.15 8.17 49.89
N GLN A 320 -24.93 8.64 49.63
CA GLN A 320 -23.73 8.15 50.31
C GLN A 320 -23.72 8.52 51.79
N GLY A 321 -24.16 9.72 52.16
CA GLY A 321 -24.32 10.14 53.55
C GLY A 321 -25.31 9.28 54.31
N LYS A 322 -26.49 9.01 53.74
CA LYS A 322 -27.47 8.08 54.32
C LYS A 322 -26.93 6.67 54.48
N ARG A 323 -26.17 6.20 53.49
CA ARG A 323 -25.52 4.87 53.55
C ARG A 323 -24.46 4.82 54.65
N ALA A 324 -23.65 5.87 54.79
CA ALA A 324 -22.65 5.98 55.84
C ALA A 324 -23.34 6.01 57.22
N LYS A 325 -24.39 6.82 57.38
CA LYS A 325 -25.22 6.86 58.60
C LYS A 325 -25.71 5.47 59.00
N ARG A 326 -26.27 4.74 58.04
CA ARG A 326 -26.77 3.38 58.24
C ARG A 326 -25.65 2.42 58.68
N ALA A 327 -24.49 2.47 58.04
CA ALA A 327 -23.35 1.61 58.40
C ALA A 327 -22.87 1.87 59.84
N LEU A 328 -22.87 3.12 60.29
CA LEU A 328 -22.47 3.49 61.65
C LEU A 328 -23.53 3.10 62.70
N GLU A 329 -24.80 3.37 62.42
CA GLU A 329 -25.90 3.21 63.39
C GLU A 329 -26.45 1.79 63.47
N GLU A 330 -26.61 1.11 62.33
CA GLU A 330 -27.18 -0.24 62.24
C GLU A 330 -26.08 -1.31 62.25
N ASP A 331 -25.12 -1.21 61.32
CA ASP A 331 -24.11 -2.25 61.08
C ASP A 331 -22.91 -2.15 62.05
N ARG A 332 -22.80 -1.04 62.80
CA ARG A 332 -21.69 -0.73 63.72
C ARG A 332 -20.31 -0.74 63.03
N ASP A 333 -20.28 -0.45 61.74
CA ASP A 333 -19.06 -0.40 60.93
C ASP A 333 -18.50 1.02 60.90
N HIS A 334 -17.67 1.32 61.90
CA HIS A 334 -17.06 2.63 62.08
C HIS A 334 -15.99 2.94 61.01
N ASP A 335 -15.29 1.91 60.51
CA ASP A 335 -14.24 2.10 59.51
C ASP A 335 -14.86 2.44 58.15
N PHE A 336 -15.92 1.73 57.75
CA PHE A 336 -16.67 2.04 56.54
C PHE A 336 -17.27 3.44 56.56
N TYR A 337 -17.79 3.87 57.72
CA TYR A 337 -18.27 5.25 57.91
C TYR A 337 -17.16 6.25 57.64
N ASN A 338 -16.01 6.09 58.31
CA ASN A 338 -14.88 7.00 58.21
C ASN A 338 -14.38 7.14 56.77
N ASP A 339 -14.17 6.02 56.08
CA ASP A 339 -13.68 5.99 54.70
C ASP A 339 -14.68 6.63 53.74
N THR A 340 -15.97 6.33 53.92
CA THR A 340 -17.03 6.88 53.07
C THR A 340 -17.15 8.38 53.24
N VAL A 341 -17.17 8.88 54.49
CA VAL A 341 -17.30 10.32 54.78
C VAL A 341 -16.09 11.11 54.31
N ARG A 342 -14.86 10.61 54.51
CA ARG A 342 -13.64 11.25 53.96
C ARG A 342 -13.70 11.37 52.44
N ASN A 343 -14.10 10.30 51.75
CA ASN A 343 -14.25 10.32 50.30
C ASN A 343 -15.38 11.27 49.87
N CYS A 344 -16.48 11.33 50.61
CA CYS A 344 -17.56 12.27 50.37
C CYS A 344 -17.11 13.73 50.52
N TYR A 345 -16.30 14.09 51.51
CA TYR A 345 -15.75 15.45 51.63
C TYR A 345 -14.82 15.83 50.48
N ARG A 346 -14.00 14.90 50.00
CA ARG A 346 -13.20 15.11 48.78
C ARG A 346 -14.10 15.39 47.57
N ARG A 347 -15.13 14.57 47.37
CA ARG A 347 -16.12 14.73 46.30
C ARG A 347 -16.94 16.02 46.45
N MET A 348 -17.25 16.43 47.68
CA MET A 348 -17.95 17.68 47.97
C MET A 348 -17.09 18.89 47.62
N ARG A 349 -15.79 18.85 47.94
CA ARG A 349 -14.82 19.85 47.50
C ARG A 349 -14.79 19.97 45.97
N ASP A 350 -14.70 18.84 45.26
CA ASP A 350 -14.73 18.83 43.79
C ASP A 350 -16.04 19.41 43.23
N THR A 351 -17.13 19.29 43.99
CA THR A 351 -18.45 19.84 43.63
C THR A 351 -18.51 21.35 43.88
N TRP A 352 -17.90 21.86 44.96
CA TRP A 352 -17.69 23.29 45.17
C TRP A 352 -16.85 23.92 44.06
N GLU A 353 -15.77 23.26 43.63
CA GLU A 353 -14.94 23.74 42.51
C GLU A 353 -15.75 23.80 41.20
N LEU A 354 -16.57 22.80 40.92
CA LEU A 354 -17.44 22.81 39.74
C LEU A 354 -18.54 23.89 39.83
N LEU A 355 -19.13 24.10 41.01
CA LEU A 355 -20.11 25.16 41.26
C LEU A 355 -19.54 26.54 40.92
N ILE A 356 -18.29 26.80 41.31
CA ILE A 356 -17.58 28.04 41.00
C ILE A 356 -17.45 28.22 39.48
N GLU A 357 -17.00 27.19 38.76
CA GLU A 357 -16.78 27.28 37.31
C GLU A 357 -18.08 27.40 36.52
N GLU A 358 -19.09 26.55 36.79
CA GLU A 358 -20.29 26.44 35.97
C GLU A 358 -21.39 27.43 36.33
N HIS A 359 -21.54 27.76 37.62
CA HIS A 359 -22.65 28.57 38.11
C HIS A 359 -22.18 29.95 38.55
N LEU A 360 -21.20 30.07 39.45
CA LEU A 360 -20.73 31.37 39.95
C LEU A 360 -20.12 32.22 38.84
N PHE A 361 -19.21 31.63 38.04
CA PHE A 361 -18.66 32.28 36.85
C PHE A 361 -19.46 31.99 35.58
N ALA A 362 -20.58 31.29 35.66
CA ALA A 362 -21.45 30.95 34.53
C ALA A 362 -20.72 30.31 33.32
N GLY A 363 -19.62 29.59 33.55
CA GLY A 363 -18.76 29.03 32.51
C GLY A 363 -17.94 30.07 31.73
N THR A 364 -17.73 31.26 32.29
CA THR A 364 -16.82 32.29 31.78
C THR A 364 -15.38 31.79 31.81
N VAL A 365 -15.01 31.14 32.92
CA VAL A 365 -13.72 30.48 33.13
C VAL A 365 -14.00 29.02 33.43
N LYS A 366 -13.35 28.11 32.70
CA LYS A 366 -13.40 26.66 32.93
C LYS A 366 -11.99 26.10 32.85
N ARG A 367 -11.66 25.12 33.71
CA ARG A 367 -10.38 24.40 33.62
C ARG A 367 -10.25 23.73 32.25
N PHE A 368 -9.03 23.74 31.70
CA PHE A 368 -8.68 23.15 30.40
C PHE A 368 -9.35 23.75 29.16
N ARG A 369 -10.15 24.82 29.30
CA ARG A 369 -10.68 25.58 28.16
C ARG A 369 -9.76 26.75 27.83
N ARG A 370 -9.33 26.87 26.56
CA ARG A 370 -8.40 27.93 26.13
C ARG A 370 -9.05 29.31 26.11
N SER A 371 -10.31 29.40 25.68
CA SER A 371 -11.00 30.68 25.51
C SER A 371 -11.79 31.06 26.77
N ILE A 372 -11.61 32.29 27.23
CA ILE A 372 -12.47 32.92 28.24
C ILE A 372 -13.73 33.44 27.53
N GLU A 373 -14.91 33.06 28.02
CA GLU A 373 -16.20 33.46 27.43
C GLU A 373 -16.62 34.84 27.92
N THR A 374 -16.01 35.88 27.37
CA THR A 374 -16.32 37.27 27.74
C THR A 374 -17.79 37.64 27.57
N SER A 375 -18.50 36.99 26.63
CA SER A 375 -19.93 37.16 26.42
C SER A 375 -20.77 36.71 27.62
N LYS A 376 -20.29 35.71 28.38
CA LYS A 376 -20.98 35.15 29.55
C LYS A 376 -20.79 35.99 30.81
N LEU A 377 -19.90 36.98 30.79
CA LEU A 377 -19.78 37.95 31.89
C LEU A 377 -21.11 38.63 32.23
N ARG A 378 -22.07 38.70 31.30
CA ARG A 378 -23.44 39.18 31.58
C ARG A 378 -24.14 38.44 32.72
N TYR A 379 -23.76 37.20 33.01
CA TYR A 379 -24.31 36.37 34.07
C TYR A 379 -23.58 36.50 35.42
N VAL A 380 -22.36 37.05 35.42
CA VAL A 380 -21.45 36.95 36.57
C VAL A 380 -21.58 38.16 37.48
N SER A 381 -22.04 37.94 38.71
CA SER A 381 -21.96 38.88 39.83
C SER A 381 -21.68 38.04 41.06
N VAL A 382 -20.73 38.46 41.89
CA VAL A 382 -20.40 37.75 43.14
C VAL A 382 -20.74 38.69 44.29
N SER A 383 -21.71 38.28 45.10
CA SER A 383 -22.10 38.91 46.35
C SER A 383 -21.21 38.42 47.51
N ASP A 384 -21.18 39.19 48.60
CA ASP A 384 -20.43 38.81 49.80
C ASP A 384 -21.01 37.52 50.42
N GLU A 385 -22.33 37.32 50.32
CA GLU A 385 -23.00 36.10 50.78
C GLU A 385 -22.54 34.85 50.00
N GLU A 386 -22.44 34.95 48.66
CA GLU A 386 -21.94 33.85 47.83
C GLU A 386 -20.46 33.57 48.10
N ALA A 387 -19.65 34.62 48.21
CA ALA A 387 -18.23 34.50 48.51
C ALA A 387 -18.01 33.85 49.88
N SER A 388 -18.80 34.24 50.89
CA SER A 388 -18.77 33.65 52.22
C SER A 388 -19.19 32.18 52.20
N ALA A 389 -20.28 31.85 51.50
CA ALA A 389 -20.75 30.46 51.37
C ALA A 389 -19.68 29.56 50.74
N VAL A 390 -19.05 30.01 49.64
CA VAL A 390 -17.96 29.28 48.99
C VAL A 390 -16.75 29.14 49.91
N TYR A 391 -16.32 30.23 50.55
CA TYR A 391 -15.18 30.22 51.45
C TYR A 391 -15.39 29.25 52.63
N ASN A 392 -16.55 29.31 53.28
CA ASN A 392 -16.88 28.45 54.41
C ASN A 392 -16.99 26.99 53.98
N GLY A 393 -17.70 26.70 52.88
CA GLY A 393 -17.87 25.35 52.35
C GLY A 393 -16.54 24.71 51.93
N MET A 394 -15.69 25.45 51.21
CA MET A 394 -14.35 24.97 50.81
C MET A 394 -13.42 24.79 52.02
N SER A 395 -13.45 25.72 52.97
CA SER A 395 -12.66 25.63 54.21
C SER A 395 -13.05 24.40 55.03
N ARG A 396 -14.36 24.17 55.16
CA ARG A 396 -14.93 23.02 55.87
C ARG A 396 -14.56 21.70 55.20
N CYS A 397 -14.66 21.61 53.87
CA CYS A 397 -14.19 20.42 53.14
C CYS A 397 -12.68 20.20 53.29
N SER A 398 -11.88 21.28 53.23
CA SER A 398 -10.40 21.21 53.35
C SER A 398 -9.95 20.58 54.66
N ASN A 399 -10.67 20.87 55.75
CA ASN A 399 -10.38 20.35 57.09
C ASN A 399 -10.41 18.81 57.14
N PHE A 400 -11.25 18.17 56.32
CA PHE A 400 -11.47 16.72 56.34
C PHE A 400 -10.81 15.97 55.17
N THR A 401 -10.20 16.68 54.21
CA THR A 401 -9.56 16.08 53.02
C THR A 401 -8.06 15.78 53.17
N HIS A 402 -7.38 16.30 54.19
CA HIS A 402 -5.95 16.06 54.44
C HIS A 402 -5.73 15.07 55.59
N GLU A 403 -4.69 14.23 55.52
CA GLU A 403 -4.15 13.56 56.71
C GLU A 403 -3.69 14.66 57.68
N GLY A 404 -4.28 14.71 58.87
CA GLY A 404 -3.93 15.70 59.88
C GLY A 404 -2.45 15.64 60.22
N GLY A 405 -1.87 16.80 60.58
CA GLY A 405 -0.52 16.84 61.16
C GLY A 405 -0.40 15.95 62.40
N ALA A 406 0.83 15.73 62.86
CA ALA A 406 1.25 14.71 63.83
C ALA A 406 0.51 14.61 65.19
N GLU A 407 -0.49 15.44 65.48
CA GLU A 407 -1.24 15.50 66.75
C GLU A 407 -2.64 14.85 66.73
N ALA A 408 -2.94 14.05 65.69
CA ALA A 408 -4.16 13.27 65.44
C ALA A 408 -5.08 13.88 64.36
N PRO A 409 -5.68 13.04 63.49
CA PRO A 409 -6.63 13.51 62.49
C PRO A 409 -7.83 14.21 63.15
N PRO A 410 -8.38 15.29 62.56
CA PRO A 410 -9.60 15.90 63.07
C PRO A 410 -10.72 14.84 63.13
N ALA A 411 -11.48 14.85 64.23
CA ALA A 411 -12.64 14.00 64.38
C ALA A 411 -13.59 14.24 63.21
N LEU A 412 -14.03 13.16 62.56
CA LEU A 412 -14.99 13.27 61.48
C LEU A 412 -16.34 13.73 62.04
N PRO A 413 -17.10 14.53 61.28
CA PRO A 413 -18.39 15.02 61.72
C PRO A 413 -19.39 13.89 61.85
N ASP A 414 -20.41 14.10 62.67
CA ASP A 414 -21.50 13.15 62.85
C ASP A 414 -22.37 13.03 61.57
N PRO A 415 -23.12 11.93 61.39
CA PRO A 415 -23.87 11.72 60.15
C PRO A 415 -24.85 12.85 59.80
N ASP A 416 -25.47 13.45 60.82
CA ASP A 416 -26.40 14.57 60.64
C ASP A 416 -25.67 15.87 60.30
N GLU A 417 -24.47 16.09 60.84
CA GLU A 417 -23.61 17.22 60.49
C GLU A 417 -23.11 17.11 59.04
N PHE A 418 -22.69 15.91 58.61
CA PHE A 418 -22.31 15.67 57.22
C PHE A 418 -23.47 15.96 56.25
N LEU A 419 -24.68 15.49 56.58
CA LEU A 419 -25.86 15.75 55.75
C LEU A 419 -26.23 17.24 55.74
N ALA A 420 -26.07 17.96 56.85
CA ALA A 420 -26.24 19.41 56.89
C ALA A 420 -25.26 20.12 55.95
N ASP A 421 -23.99 19.71 55.93
CA ASP A 421 -22.98 20.26 55.00
C ASP A 421 -23.37 20.04 53.52
N VAL A 422 -23.95 18.87 53.20
CA VAL A 422 -24.47 18.59 51.84
C VAL A 422 -25.62 19.53 51.48
N GLU A 423 -26.51 19.83 52.44
CA GLU A 423 -27.62 20.75 52.24
C GLU A 423 -27.16 22.21 52.14
N GLU A 424 -26.10 22.62 52.86
CA GLU A 424 -25.47 23.93 52.70
C GLU A 424 -24.95 24.13 51.26
N LEU A 425 -24.28 23.11 50.69
CA LEU A 425 -23.88 23.13 49.28
C LEU A 425 -25.09 23.27 48.34
N ALA A 426 -26.18 22.55 48.61
CA ALA A 426 -27.40 22.66 47.81
C ALA A 426 -28.05 24.05 47.91
N ALA A 427 -28.04 24.65 49.10
CA ALA A 427 -28.52 26.01 49.33
C ALA A 427 -27.66 27.04 48.60
N ALA A 428 -26.32 26.88 48.62
CA ALA A 428 -25.40 27.76 47.91
C ALA A 428 -25.61 27.72 46.40
N ILE A 429 -25.89 26.54 45.81
CA ILE A 429 -26.23 26.42 44.40
C ILE A 429 -27.48 27.22 44.05
N LYS A 430 -28.52 27.12 44.88
CA LYS A 430 -29.75 27.88 44.68
C LYS A 430 -29.51 29.38 44.78
N LEU A 431 -28.76 29.83 45.80
CA LEU A 431 -28.38 31.22 45.99
C LEU A 431 -27.68 31.80 44.75
N ILE A 432 -26.69 31.07 44.24
CA ILE A 432 -25.90 31.47 43.05
C ILE A 432 -26.76 31.49 41.79
N ASP A 433 -27.63 30.49 41.59
CA ASP A 433 -28.52 30.45 40.43
C ASP A 433 -29.55 31.59 40.43
N ASP A 434 -30.05 31.97 41.60
CA ASP A 434 -31.01 33.07 41.72
C ASP A 434 -30.33 34.42 41.47
N ASN A 435 -29.11 34.64 42.00
CA ASN A 435 -28.34 35.84 41.72
C ASN A 435 -27.91 35.95 40.25
N LYS A 436 -27.55 34.82 39.63
CA LYS A 436 -27.24 34.74 38.19
C LYS A 436 -28.41 35.23 37.33
N LYS A 437 -29.64 34.81 37.63
CA LYS A 437 -30.87 35.26 36.93
C LYS A 437 -31.14 36.74 37.17
N LEU A 438 -31.00 37.20 38.42
CA LEU A 438 -31.15 38.62 38.78
C LEU A 438 -30.15 39.49 38.02
N THR A 439 -28.90 39.04 37.96
CA THR A 439 -27.80 39.72 37.28
C THR A 439 -28.02 39.81 35.78
N GLU A 440 -28.48 38.73 35.14
CA GLU A 440 -28.85 38.75 33.72
C GLU A 440 -29.99 39.73 33.47
N LYS A 441 -31.04 39.72 34.30
CA LYS A 441 -32.17 40.63 34.17
C LYS A 441 -31.73 42.10 34.27
N ARG A 442 -31.00 42.45 35.33
CA ARG A 442 -30.45 43.80 35.54
C ARG A 442 -29.61 44.26 34.34
N ARG A 443 -28.67 43.43 33.88
CA ARG A 443 -27.79 43.81 32.75
C ARG A 443 -28.47 43.81 31.39
N SER A 444 -29.57 43.07 31.25
CA SER A 444 -30.45 43.16 30.09
C SER A 444 -31.18 44.51 30.06
N GLU A 445 -31.73 44.93 31.21
CA GLU A 445 -32.39 46.22 31.40
C GLU A 445 -31.42 47.40 31.23
N ASP A 446 -30.17 47.26 31.72
CA ASP A 446 -29.09 48.26 31.58
C ASP A 446 -28.46 48.28 30.16
N GLY A 447 -28.98 47.49 29.21
CA GLY A 447 -28.57 47.54 27.79
C GLY A 447 -27.29 46.77 27.43
N LEU A 448 -26.67 46.05 28.36
CA LEU A 448 -25.51 45.19 28.08
C LEU A 448 -25.89 44.04 27.12
N ALA A 449 -27.12 43.52 27.22
CA ALA A 449 -27.66 42.51 26.29
C ALA A 449 -27.99 43.08 24.89
N ALA A 450 -28.38 44.35 24.82
CA ALA A 450 -28.66 45.04 23.54
C ALA A 450 -27.38 45.34 22.76
N ALA A 451 -26.27 45.64 23.44
CA ALA A 451 -24.95 45.84 22.83
C ALA A 451 -24.36 44.53 22.30
N ALA A 452 -24.44 43.43 23.07
CA ALA A 452 -23.92 42.12 22.65
C ALA A 452 -24.65 41.55 21.42
N SER A 453 -25.98 41.71 21.36
CA SER A 453 -26.78 41.24 20.21
C SER A 453 -26.47 42.03 18.93
N ARG A 454 -26.24 43.35 19.02
CA ARG A 454 -25.84 44.17 17.87
C ARG A 454 -24.45 43.81 17.35
N VAL A 455 -23.49 43.51 18.23
CA VAL A 455 -22.13 43.11 17.85
C VAL A 455 -22.10 41.70 17.24
N LEU A 456 -22.89 40.75 17.77
CA LEU A 456 -22.96 39.38 17.22
C LEU A 456 -23.66 39.35 15.85
N ILE A 457 -24.71 40.16 15.67
CA ILE A 457 -25.41 40.32 14.38
C ILE A 457 -24.50 41.03 13.36
N ALA A 458 -23.78 42.08 13.76
CA ALA A 458 -22.82 42.76 12.88
C ALA A 458 -21.63 41.86 12.49
N SER A 459 -21.15 41.00 13.40
CA SER A 459 -20.11 40.01 13.15
C SER A 459 -20.57 38.92 12.17
N LYS A 460 -21.79 38.38 12.34
CA LYS A 460 -22.40 37.43 11.39
C LYS A 460 -22.67 38.06 10.03
N ALA A 461 -23.08 39.33 9.99
CA ALA A 461 -23.29 40.07 8.74
C ALA A 461 -21.97 40.34 8.00
N LEU A 462 -20.91 40.74 8.69
CA LEU A 462 -19.57 40.92 8.09
C LEU A 462 -19.00 39.60 7.56
N SER A 463 -19.23 38.48 8.25
CA SER A 463 -18.81 37.16 7.79
C SER A 463 -19.58 36.67 6.55
N ALA A 464 -20.83 37.11 6.36
CA ALA A 464 -21.62 36.78 5.17
C ALA A 464 -21.19 37.60 3.94
N LEU A 465 -20.76 38.85 4.15
CA LEU A 465 -20.22 39.74 3.10
C LEU A 465 -18.82 39.37 2.59
N ALA A 466 -18.11 38.46 3.29
CA ALA A 466 -16.76 38.01 2.92
C ALA A 466 -16.74 36.73 2.06
N THR A 467 -17.89 36.29 1.53
CA THR A 467 -17.94 35.22 0.53
C THR A 467 -17.86 35.83 -0.88
N PRO A 468 -16.89 35.45 -1.73
CA PRO A 468 -16.81 35.98 -3.08
C PRO A 468 -17.95 35.40 -3.93
N HIS A 469 -18.84 36.26 -4.41
CA HIS A 469 -19.80 35.90 -5.46
C HIS A 469 -19.04 35.56 -6.77
N PRO A 470 -19.43 34.49 -7.49
CA PRO A 470 -18.83 34.16 -8.78
C PRO A 470 -19.26 35.18 -9.84
N SER A 471 -18.28 35.72 -10.56
CA SER A 471 -18.49 36.58 -11.72
C SER A 471 -19.13 35.80 -12.87
N THR A 472 -20.40 36.05 -13.15
CA THR A 472 -21.04 35.65 -14.41
C THR A 472 -20.71 36.69 -15.47
N ASN A 473 -19.73 36.41 -16.32
CA ASN A 473 -19.51 37.14 -17.56
C ASN A 473 -20.20 36.36 -18.68
N LYS A 474 -21.31 36.89 -19.21
CA LYS A 474 -21.95 36.41 -20.43
C LYS A 474 -22.17 37.63 -21.32
N ASP A 475 -21.31 37.78 -22.31
CA ASP A 475 -21.53 38.72 -23.42
C ASP A 475 -22.58 38.15 -24.39
N PRO A 476 -23.31 39.02 -25.12
CA PRO A 476 -24.46 38.64 -25.94
C PRO A 476 -24.13 38.55 -27.44
N ALA A 477 -25.12 38.06 -28.18
CA ALA A 477 -25.29 38.09 -29.64
C ALA A 477 -24.67 36.91 -30.42
N ASP A 478 -25.54 35.98 -30.82
CA ASP A 478 -25.84 35.87 -32.26
C ASP A 478 -27.24 35.27 -32.49
N ALA A 479 -27.98 35.94 -33.35
CA ALA A 479 -29.36 35.62 -33.72
C ALA A 479 -29.38 35.08 -35.14
N LEU A 480 -29.95 33.89 -35.37
CA LEU A 480 -30.46 33.47 -36.67
C LEU A 480 -31.70 32.57 -36.48
N PRO A 481 -32.68 32.62 -37.39
CA PRO A 481 -34.09 32.42 -37.05
C PRO A 481 -34.60 31.00 -37.35
N THR A 482 -35.69 30.70 -36.64
CA THR A 482 -36.58 29.54 -36.80
C THR A 482 -37.20 29.42 -38.19
N ARG A 483 -37.32 28.18 -38.69
CA ARG A 483 -38.43 27.75 -39.57
C ARG A 483 -38.89 26.32 -39.22
N PRO A 484 -40.16 25.98 -39.54
CA PRO A 484 -40.95 25.00 -38.78
C PRO A 484 -41.22 23.71 -39.55
N GLU A 485 -41.35 22.58 -38.85
CA GLU A 485 -41.97 21.35 -39.35
C GLU A 485 -42.84 20.78 -38.21
N ASN A 486 -44.17 20.94 -38.26
CA ASN A 486 -45.13 20.00 -38.85
C ASN A 486 -44.93 18.55 -38.36
N ASN A 487 -45.64 18.21 -37.29
CA ASN A 487 -46.14 16.86 -37.06
C ASN A 487 -47.40 16.66 -37.92
N PRO A 488 -47.58 15.46 -38.50
CA PRO A 488 -48.63 14.62 -37.91
C PRO A 488 -48.26 13.14 -37.82
N THR A 489 -48.99 12.50 -36.90
CA THR A 489 -49.12 11.07 -36.53
C THR A 489 -47.99 10.42 -35.75
#